data_AF-A0A5B9E8Z9-F1
#
_entry.id   AF-A0A5B9E8Z9-F1
#
_cell.length_a   1.000
_cell.length_b   1.000
_cell.length_c   1.000
_cell.angle_alpha   90.00
_cell.angle_beta   90.00
_cell.angle_gamma   90.00
#
_symmetry.space_group_name_H-M   'P 1'
#
loop_
_entity.id
_entity.type
_entity.pdbx_description
1 polymer ?
#
loop_
_entity_poly.entity_id
_entity_poly.type
_entity_poly.pdbx_seq_one_letter_code
_entity_poly.pdbx_strand_id
1 'polypeptide(L)'
;MPQFRNVFERFSKIYAGLGDEQLLSLANDLDQLELDAQEALQAELLHRRLELHSAVGAETPEETHPEHGEKLDGPESEWVFETTSQALAAKSALESAGIRAIVNLPPSKFYANSPSVTFVSNGTEKLREIYEDLQASDNEEPVGDFVFPTCPACGREDVLLTSVEPFNTWECESCSHTWQES
;
A
#
# COMPACT_ATOMS: atom_id res chain seq x y z
N MET A 1 -18.50 19.26 -1.22
CA MET A 1 -19.49 18.28 -0.73
C MET A 1 -19.22 18.00 0.75
N PRO A 2 -20.09 18.38 1.70
CA PRO A 2 -19.85 18.20 3.14
C PRO A 2 -20.90 17.34 3.89
N GLN A 3 -21.83 16.66 3.21
CA GLN A 3 -22.96 16.01 3.88
C GLN A 3 -22.65 14.63 4.50
N PHE A 4 -21.72 13.85 3.93
CA PHE A 4 -21.48 12.44 4.34
C PHE A 4 -20.92 12.27 5.76
N ARG A 5 -20.03 13.18 6.20
CA ARG A 5 -19.36 13.06 7.52
C ARG A 5 -20.34 13.14 8.71
N ASN A 6 -21.43 13.90 8.56
CA ASN A 6 -22.43 14.08 9.63
C ASN A 6 -23.33 12.85 9.83
N VAL A 7 -23.54 12.06 8.77
CA VAL A 7 -24.44 10.91 8.78
C VAL A 7 -23.77 9.73 9.47
N PHE A 8 -22.51 9.47 9.13
CA PHE A 8 -21.69 8.45 9.78
C PHE A 8 -21.56 8.67 11.29
N GLU A 9 -21.22 9.88 11.73
CA GLU A 9 -21.08 10.21 13.17
C GLU A 9 -22.40 10.00 13.93
N ARG A 10 -23.53 10.27 13.28
CA ARG A 10 -24.85 10.05 13.86
C ARG A 10 -25.16 8.56 14.01
N PHE A 11 -24.88 7.73 13.01
CA PHE A 11 -25.08 6.28 13.08
C PHE A 11 -24.13 5.62 14.08
N SER A 12 -22.85 6.01 14.10
CA SER A 12 -21.88 5.52 15.07
C SER A 12 -22.35 5.78 16.51
N LYS A 13 -22.89 6.97 16.80
CA LYS A 13 -23.44 7.27 18.13
C LYS A 13 -24.69 6.44 18.48
N ILE A 14 -25.52 6.10 17.48
CA ILE A 14 -26.69 5.25 17.67
C ILE A 14 -26.24 3.82 17.99
N TYR A 15 -25.33 3.27 17.19
CA TYR A 15 -24.82 1.90 17.37
C TYR A 15 -23.99 1.72 18.63
N ALA A 16 -23.23 2.74 19.04
CA ALA A 16 -22.56 2.77 20.33
C ALA A 16 -23.53 2.64 21.52
N GLY A 17 -24.80 3.04 21.34
CA GLY A 17 -25.85 2.89 22.35
C GLY A 17 -26.59 1.56 22.33
N LEU A 18 -26.40 0.73 21.30
CA LEU A 18 -27.08 -0.56 21.17
C LEU A 18 -26.32 -1.66 21.93
N GLY A 19 -27.08 -2.66 22.41
CA GLY A 19 -26.51 -3.88 22.97
C GLY A 19 -26.02 -4.83 21.88
N ASP A 20 -25.10 -5.72 22.25
CA ASP A 20 -24.39 -6.60 21.32
C ASP A 20 -25.34 -7.50 20.51
N GLU A 21 -26.41 -8.02 21.14
CA GLU A 21 -27.44 -8.82 20.45
C GLU A 21 -28.20 -8.02 19.38
N GLN A 22 -28.41 -6.72 19.60
CA GLN A 22 -29.09 -5.85 18.66
C GLN A 22 -28.18 -5.48 17.49
N LEU A 23 -26.88 -5.25 17.77
CA LEU A 23 -25.87 -5.02 16.74
C LEU A 23 -25.70 -6.23 15.82
N LEU A 24 -25.66 -7.44 16.40
CA LEU A 24 -25.58 -8.69 15.62
C LEU A 24 -26.87 -8.95 14.83
N SER A 25 -28.03 -8.63 15.38
CA SER A 25 -29.30 -8.71 14.65
C SER A 25 -29.31 -7.77 13.45
N LEU A 26 -28.88 -6.52 13.62
CA LEU A 26 -28.73 -5.55 12.51
C LEU A 26 -27.70 -6.00 11.48
N ALA A 27 -26.65 -6.68 11.92
CA ALA A 27 -25.61 -7.20 11.04
C ALA A 27 -26.11 -8.31 10.11
N ASN A 28 -27.17 -9.05 10.49
CA ASN A 28 -27.80 -10.04 9.62
C ASN A 28 -28.60 -9.42 8.46
N ASP A 29 -29.05 -8.16 8.61
CA ASP A 29 -29.82 -7.41 7.61
C ASP A 29 -28.97 -6.28 6.97
N LEU A 30 -27.66 -6.49 6.83
CA LEU A 30 -26.70 -5.49 6.34
C LEU A 30 -27.06 -4.92 4.97
N ASP A 31 -27.60 -5.73 4.06
CA ASP A 31 -27.95 -5.33 2.69
C ASP A 31 -29.17 -4.39 2.63
N GLN A 32 -29.95 -4.30 3.70
CA GLN A 32 -31.10 -3.41 3.81
C GLN A 32 -30.74 -2.02 4.37
N LEU A 33 -29.50 -1.83 4.81
CA LEU A 33 -29.01 -0.57 5.37
C LEU A 33 -28.38 0.33 4.30
N GLU A 34 -28.45 1.66 4.52
CA GLU A 34 -27.73 2.63 3.69
C GLU A 34 -26.21 2.51 3.90
N LEU A 35 -25.41 2.85 2.89
CA LEU A 35 -23.95 2.66 2.90
C LEU A 35 -23.27 3.27 4.12
N ASP A 36 -23.61 4.52 4.48
CA ASP A 36 -23.05 5.21 5.65
C ASP A 36 -23.42 4.49 6.97
N ALA A 37 -24.58 3.84 7.01
CA ALA A 37 -25.06 3.07 8.16
C ALA A 37 -24.36 1.70 8.24
N GLN A 38 -24.09 1.05 7.10
CA GLN A 38 -23.30 -0.17 7.03
C GLN A 38 -21.86 0.06 7.53
N GLU A 39 -21.21 1.12 7.06
CA GLU A 39 -19.85 1.48 7.50
C GLU A 39 -19.79 1.77 9.01
N ALA A 40 -20.77 2.52 9.54
CA ALA A 40 -20.84 2.81 10.97
C ALA A 40 -21.12 1.56 11.83
N LEU A 41 -21.95 0.63 11.34
CA LEU A 41 -22.25 -0.61 12.03
C LEU A 41 -21.03 -1.55 12.04
N GLN A 42 -20.33 -1.69 10.92
CA GLN A 42 -19.10 -2.48 10.83
C GLN A 42 -17.99 -1.91 11.72
N ALA A 43 -17.84 -0.59 11.77
CA ALA A 43 -16.91 0.07 12.66
C ALA A 43 -17.22 -0.24 14.14
N GLU A 44 -18.49 -0.27 14.54
CA GLU A 44 -18.91 -0.58 15.91
C GLU A 44 -18.71 -2.08 16.24
N LEU A 45 -19.04 -2.99 15.33
CA LEU A 45 -18.81 -4.44 15.52
C LEU A 45 -17.31 -4.75 15.67
N LEU A 46 -16.46 -4.12 14.85
CA LEU A 46 -15.00 -4.21 14.97
C LEU A 46 -14.49 -3.62 16.29
N HIS A 47 -15.05 -2.48 16.72
CA HIS A 47 -14.67 -1.85 17.99
C HIS A 47 -14.96 -2.76 19.19
N ARG A 48 -16.07 -3.50 19.15
CA ARG A 48 -16.48 -4.43 20.20
C ARG A 48 -15.97 -5.86 20.05
N ARG A 49 -15.26 -6.15 18.95
CA ARG A 49 -14.86 -7.52 18.57
C ARG A 49 -16.05 -8.49 18.56
N LEU A 50 -17.22 -8.00 18.15
CA LEU A 50 -18.40 -8.83 17.97
C LEU A 50 -18.30 -9.46 16.59
N GLU A 51 -17.88 -10.72 16.58
CA GLU A 51 -17.88 -11.50 15.35
C GLU A 51 -19.32 -11.86 14.99
N LEU A 52 -19.67 -11.66 13.71
CA LEU A 52 -20.83 -12.28 13.10
C LEU A 52 -20.62 -13.80 13.16
N HIS A 53 -21.00 -14.41 14.28
CA HIS A 53 -21.00 -15.86 14.41
C HIS A 53 -22.08 -16.42 13.49
N SER A 54 -21.69 -16.64 12.24
CA SER A 54 -22.39 -17.55 11.35
C SER A 54 -22.33 -18.93 12.02
N ALA A 55 -23.45 -19.32 12.61
CA ALA A 55 -23.55 -20.48 13.48
C ALA A 55 -23.33 -21.79 12.71
N VAL A 56 -22.10 -22.30 12.73
CA VAL A 56 -21.82 -23.74 12.62
C VAL A 56 -20.61 -24.09 13.49
N GLY A 57 -20.91 -24.70 14.64
CA GLY A 57 -20.14 -25.80 15.24
C GLY A 57 -18.67 -25.53 15.59
N ALA A 58 -18.47 -25.17 16.86
CA ALA A 58 -17.24 -25.25 17.63
C ALA A 58 -16.30 -26.41 17.26
N GLU A 59 -15.02 -26.10 17.00
CA GLU A 59 -13.84 -26.59 17.74
C GLU A 59 -12.76 -25.49 17.67
N THR A 60 -12.38 -24.90 18.81
CA THR A 60 -11.20 -24.03 18.90
C THR A 60 -9.95 -24.81 18.49
N PRO A 61 -9.11 -24.22 17.63
CA PRO A 61 -7.81 -23.79 18.14
C PRO A 61 -7.49 -22.34 17.75
N GLU A 62 -6.97 -21.61 18.74
CA GLU A 62 -5.81 -20.72 18.64
C GLU A 62 -5.62 -19.92 17.34
N GLU A 63 -5.73 -18.60 17.47
CA GLU A 63 -5.12 -17.56 16.61
C GLU A 63 -5.11 -17.85 15.10
N THR A 64 -6.27 -17.70 14.45
CA THR A 64 -6.29 -17.46 13.00
C THR A 64 -6.23 -15.96 12.75
N HIS A 65 -4.99 -15.48 12.57
CA HIS A 65 -4.71 -14.37 11.67
C HIS A 65 -5.48 -14.60 10.35
N PRO A 66 -5.92 -13.56 9.64
CA PRO A 66 -6.52 -13.72 8.32
C PRO A 66 -5.45 -14.20 7.34
N GLU A 67 -5.30 -15.52 7.25
CA GLU A 67 -4.57 -16.22 6.20
C GLU A 67 -5.40 -16.11 4.91
N HIS A 68 -5.30 -14.97 4.23
CA HIS A 68 -5.28 -14.96 2.77
C HIS A 68 -3.83 -15.19 2.28
N GLY A 69 -3.09 -16.06 2.97
CA GLY A 69 -1.80 -16.54 2.53
C GLY A 69 -2.05 -17.66 1.54
N GLU A 70 -1.79 -17.42 0.26
CA GLU A 70 -1.61 -18.51 -0.69
C GLU A 70 -0.55 -19.46 -0.10
N LYS A 71 -0.93 -20.66 0.33
CA LYS A 71 0.06 -21.58 0.90
C LYS A 71 0.96 -22.10 -0.22
N LEU A 72 2.27 -21.90 -0.10
CA LEU A 72 3.22 -22.43 -1.08
C LEU A 72 3.59 -23.87 -0.72
N ASP A 73 3.38 -24.83 -1.63
CA ASP A 73 3.82 -26.21 -1.47
C ASP A 73 5.32 -26.34 -1.80
N GLY A 74 6.18 -26.50 -0.77
CA GLY A 74 7.61 -26.81 -0.92
C GLY A 74 8.50 -26.29 0.21
N PRO A 75 9.84 -26.47 0.13
CA PRO A 75 10.76 -25.87 1.10
C PRO A 75 10.74 -24.34 0.96
N GLU A 76 10.09 -23.69 1.91
CA GLU A 76 9.94 -22.24 1.95
C GLU A 76 11.26 -21.59 2.37
N SER A 77 11.67 -20.57 1.62
CA SER A 77 12.78 -19.68 1.97
C SER A 77 12.23 -18.28 2.15
N GLU A 78 12.76 -17.53 3.13
CA GLU A 78 12.32 -16.19 3.45
C GLU A 78 13.47 -15.19 3.27
N TRP A 79 13.17 -14.07 2.61
CA TRP A 79 14.03 -12.88 2.56
C TRP A 79 13.37 -11.72 3.29
N VAL A 80 14.11 -11.04 4.16
CA VAL A 80 13.63 -9.87 4.92
C VAL A 80 14.21 -8.60 4.31
N PHE A 81 13.38 -7.58 4.16
CA PHE A 81 13.70 -6.31 3.53
C PHE A 81 13.40 -5.16 4.49
N GLU A 82 14.10 -4.04 4.32
CA GLU A 82 13.90 -2.85 5.17
C GLU A 82 12.63 -2.10 4.78
N THR A 83 12.24 -2.17 3.50
CA THR A 83 11.08 -1.44 2.97
C THR A 83 10.11 -2.32 2.20
N THR A 84 8.83 -1.91 2.20
CA THR A 84 7.78 -2.57 1.41
C THR A 84 8.10 -2.53 -0.08
N SER A 85 8.71 -1.44 -0.56
CA SER A 85 9.14 -1.30 -1.95
C SER A 85 10.18 -2.35 -2.33
N GLN A 86 11.18 -2.58 -1.48
CA GLN A 86 12.18 -3.63 -1.68
C GLN A 86 11.55 -5.02 -1.72
N ALA A 87 10.62 -5.32 -0.79
CA ALA A 87 9.92 -6.62 -0.77
C ALA A 87 9.05 -6.85 -2.02
N LEU A 88 8.38 -5.82 -2.53
CA LEU A 88 7.61 -5.89 -3.78
C LEU A 88 8.51 -6.06 -5.01
N ALA A 89 9.64 -5.35 -5.07
CA ALA A 89 10.62 -5.50 -6.12
C ALA A 89 11.18 -6.93 -6.16
N ALA A 90 11.50 -7.48 -4.98
CA ALA A 90 11.95 -8.86 -4.85
C ALA A 90 10.91 -9.87 -5.32
N LYS A 91 9.63 -9.69 -4.97
CA LYS A 91 8.53 -10.53 -5.48
C LYS A 91 8.47 -10.49 -7.01
N SER A 92 8.52 -9.30 -7.61
CA SER A 92 8.48 -9.14 -9.06
C SER A 92 9.66 -9.81 -9.76
N ALA A 93 10.86 -9.71 -9.19
CA ALA A 93 12.06 -10.35 -9.72
C ALA A 93 11.97 -11.89 -9.63
N LEU A 94 11.49 -12.42 -8.51
CA LEU A 94 11.27 -13.86 -8.31
C LEU A 94 10.21 -14.41 -9.28
N GLU A 95 9.07 -13.71 -9.44
CA GLU A 95 8.01 -14.12 -10.37
C GLU A 95 8.48 -14.08 -11.83
N SER A 96 9.29 -13.08 -12.20
CA SER A 96 9.90 -13.00 -13.54
C SER A 96 10.87 -14.14 -13.83
N ALA A 97 11.49 -14.70 -12.78
CA ALA A 97 12.34 -15.88 -12.87
C ALA A 97 11.54 -17.21 -12.84
N GLY A 98 10.21 -17.15 -12.76
CA GLY A 98 9.32 -18.30 -12.65
C GLY A 98 9.25 -18.90 -11.25
N ILE A 99 9.68 -18.16 -10.22
CA ILE A 99 9.67 -18.57 -8.82
C ILE A 99 8.44 -17.94 -8.15
N ARG A 100 7.60 -18.78 -7.53
CA ARG A 100 6.44 -18.28 -6.78
C ARG A 100 6.91 -17.65 -5.47
N ALA A 101 6.45 -16.44 -5.22
CA ALA A 101 6.83 -15.62 -4.06
C ALA A 101 5.63 -14.87 -3.51
N ILE A 102 5.60 -14.71 -2.18
CA ILE A 102 4.54 -14.04 -1.42
C ILE A 102 5.18 -12.97 -0.56
N VAL A 103 4.59 -11.79 -0.55
CA VAL A 103 5.06 -10.67 0.27
C VAL A 103 4.27 -10.64 1.56
N ASN A 104 4.97 -10.73 2.68
CA ASN A 104 4.41 -10.55 4.01
C ASN A 104 4.64 -9.10 4.44
N LEU A 105 3.57 -8.32 4.47
CA LEU A 105 3.60 -6.94 4.93
C LEU A 105 3.19 -6.86 6.40
N PRO A 106 3.94 -6.14 7.25
CA PRO A 106 3.53 -5.87 8.61
C PRO A 106 2.18 -5.17 8.64
N PRO A 107 1.27 -5.49 9.58
CA PRO A 107 0.15 -4.63 9.86
C PRO A 107 0.68 -3.26 10.30
N SER A 108 0.25 -2.19 9.62
CA SER A 108 0.70 -0.79 9.76
C SER A 108 0.70 -0.22 11.19
N LYS A 109 0.23 -0.95 12.20
CA LYS A 109 0.12 -0.50 13.59
C LYS A 109 1.30 -0.92 14.49
N PHE A 110 2.25 -1.73 14.00
CA PHE A 110 3.41 -2.15 14.79
C PHE A 110 4.73 -1.94 14.04
N TYR A 111 5.57 -1.04 14.55
CA TYR A 111 6.93 -0.72 14.08
C TYR A 111 7.95 -1.88 14.24
N ALA A 112 7.51 -3.12 14.46
CA ALA A 112 8.38 -4.21 14.90
C ALA A 112 8.68 -5.25 13.81
N ASN A 113 7.88 -5.32 12.75
CA ASN A 113 8.10 -6.33 11.70
C ASN A 113 8.63 -5.62 10.46
N SER A 114 9.73 -6.14 9.92
CA SER A 114 10.24 -5.74 8.60
C SER A 114 9.48 -6.53 7.53
N PRO A 115 9.15 -5.94 6.38
CA PRO A 115 8.50 -6.66 5.30
C PRO A 115 9.36 -7.83 4.82
N SER A 116 8.74 -8.98 4.57
CA SER A 116 9.46 -10.18 4.12
C SER A 116 8.84 -10.77 2.86
N VAL A 117 9.60 -11.60 2.17
CA VAL A 117 9.18 -12.34 0.98
C VAL A 117 9.46 -13.82 1.21
N THR A 118 8.40 -14.63 1.22
CA THR A 118 8.49 -16.08 1.28
C THR A 118 8.38 -16.64 -0.13
N PHE A 119 9.25 -17.56 -0.52
CA PHE A 119 9.24 -18.18 -1.83
C PHE A 119 9.62 -19.65 -1.76
N VAL A 120 9.13 -20.44 -2.73
CA VAL A 120 9.51 -21.85 -2.88
C VAL A 120 10.46 -21.97 -4.05
N SER A 121 11.68 -22.42 -3.76
CA SER A 121 12.69 -22.63 -4.78
C SER A 121 13.40 -23.97 -4.60
N ASN A 122 13.63 -24.64 -5.72
CA ASN A 122 14.49 -25.83 -5.82
C ASN A 122 15.87 -25.51 -6.44
N GLY A 123 16.18 -24.23 -6.68
CA GLY A 123 17.42 -23.80 -7.36
C GLY A 123 18.11 -22.64 -6.66
N THR A 124 19.40 -22.79 -6.37
CA THR A 124 20.20 -21.86 -5.55
C THR A 124 20.93 -20.78 -6.35
N GLU A 125 21.27 -21.04 -7.62
CA GLU A 125 22.11 -20.13 -8.42
C GLU A 125 21.34 -18.88 -8.90
N LYS A 126 20.14 -19.07 -9.46
CA LYS A 126 19.27 -17.97 -9.90
C LYS A 126 18.81 -17.07 -8.75
N LEU A 127 18.59 -17.65 -7.56
CA LEU A 127 18.23 -16.88 -6.38
C LEU A 127 19.35 -15.93 -5.95
N ARG A 128 20.60 -16.39 -6.04
CA ARG A 128 21.76 -15.57 -5.70
C ARG A 128 21.89 -14.38 -6.63
N GLU A 129 21.76 -14.59 -7.94
CA GLU A 129 21.81 -13.50 -8.92
C GLU A 129 20.71 -12.45 -8.67
N ILE A 130 19.47 -12.89 -8.41
CA ILE A 130 18.36 -11.99 -8.08
C ILE A 130 18.64 -11.22 -6.80
N TYR A 131 19.18 -11.87 -5.76
CA TYR A 131 19.49 -11.23 -4.49
C TYR A 131 20.62 -10.19 -4.61
N GLU A 132 21.65 -10.48 -5.40
CA GLU A 132 22.75 -9.55 -5.67
C GLU A 132 22.27 -8.31 -6.45
N ASP A 133 21.37 -8.48 -7.42
CA ASP A 133 20.76 -7.39 -8.19
C ASP A 133 19.89 -6.47 -7.30
N LEU A 134 19.11 -7.07 -6.39
CA LEU A 134 18.30 -6.33 -5.42
C LEU A 134 19.15 -5.48 -4.46
N GLN A 135 20.32 -5.98 -4.03
CA GLN A 135 21.24 -5.20 -3.19
C GLN A 135 21.99 -4.10 -3.96
N ALA A 136 22.27 -4.31 -5.25
CA ALA A 136 22.94 -3.32 -6.07
C ALA A 136 22.06 -2.07 -6.32
N SER A 137 20.73 -2.26 -6.33
CA SER A 137 19.75 -1.19 -6.58
C SER A 137 19.56 -0.22 -5.40
N ASP A 138 20.02 -0.56 -4.19
CA ASP A 138 19.99 0.36 -3.02
C ASP A 138 21.11 1.42 -3.09
N ASN A 139 22.09 1.20 -3.97
CA ASN A 139 23.20 2.13 -4.21
C ASN A 139 22.86 3.09 -5.36
N GLU A 140 21.64 3.65 -5.36
CA GLU A 140 21.35 4.83 -6.16
C GLU A 140 22.11 5.99 -5.53
N GLU A 141 23.18 6.44 -6.20
CA GLU A 141 23.85 7.70 -5.89
C GLU A 141 22.79 8.78 -5.67
N PRO A 142 22.91 9.65 -4.65
CA PRO A 142 21.90 10.65 -4.37
C PRO A 142 21.68 11.48 -5.64
N VAL A 143 20.52 11.29 -6.26
CA VAL A 143 20.08 12.10 -7.39
C VAL A 143 20.11 13.53 -6.89
N GLY A 144 21.08 14.30 -7.37
CA GLY A 144 21.29 15.68 -6.92
C GLY A 144 19.99 16.46 -7.03
N ASP A 145 19.75 17.39 -6.10
CA ASP A 145 18.53 18.18 -6.07
C ASP A 145 18.22 18.75 -7.46
N PHE A 146 17.06 18.37 -8.01
CA PHE A 146 16.59 18.90 -9.28
C PHE A 146 16.26 20.39 -9.09
N VAL A 147 17.07 21.26 -9.68
CA VAL A 147 16.87 22.71 -9.64
C VAL A 147 16.09 23.14 -10.87
N PHE A 148 14.86 23.62 -10.68
CA PHE A 148 14.11 24.28 -11.76
C PHE A 148 14.84 25.56 -12.20
N PRO A 149 15.05 25.78 -13.51
CA PRO A 149 15.72 26.98 -13.99
C PRO A 149 14.86 28.22 -13.73
N THR A 150 15.53 29.35 -13.52
CA THR A 150 14.86 30.66 -13.48
C THR A 150 15.10 31.40 -14.78
N CYS A 151 14.14 32.23 -15.18
CA CYS A 151 14.26 33.00 -16.41
C CYS A 151 15.44 33.99 -16.31
N PRO A 152 16.42 33.97 -17.24
CA PRO A 152 17.58 34.86 -17.19
C PRO A 152 17.22 36.34 -17.43
N ALA A 153 16.05 36.62 -18.01
CA ALA A 153 15.61 37.98 -18.30
C ALA A 153 14.87 38.65 -17.12
N CYS A 154 14.07 37.90 -16.36
CA CYS A 154 13.21 38.46 -15.31
C CYS A 154 13.36 37.81 -13.94
N GLY A 155 14.13 36.72 -13.82
CA GLY A 155 14.41 36.01 -12.57
C GLY A 155 13.26 35.18 -12.02
N ARG A 156 12.17 35.01 -12.79
CA ARG A 156 11.00 34.24 -12.34
C ARG A 156 11.17 32.74 -12.60
N GLU A 157 10.50 31.95 -11.77
CA GLU A 157 10.41 30.49 -11.85
C GLU A 157 9.31 29.99 -12.81
N ASP A 158 8.49 30.89 -13.36
CA ASP A 158 7.44 30.58 -14.35
C ASP A 158 8.07 30.28 -15.72
N VAL A 159 8.66 29.10 -15.86
CA VAL A 159 9.39 28.65 -17.05
C VAL A 159 8.82 27.33 -17.55
N LEU A 160 8.57 27.25 -18.86
CA LEU A 160 8.05 26.07 -19.55
C LEU A 160 9.13 25.47 -20.44
N LEU A 161 9.31 24.15 -20.35
CA LEU A 161 10.15 23.40 -21.28
C LEU A 161 9.37 23.18 -22.58
N THR A 162 9.86 23.77 -23.67
CA THR A 162 9.18 23.76 -24.98
C THR A 162 9.80 22.76 -25.96
N SER A 163 11.08 22.43 -25.82
CA SER A 163 11.78 21.43 -26.62
C SER A 163 12.94 20.82 -25.85
N VAL A 164 13.35 19.60 -26.20
CA VAL A 164 14.39 18.82 -25.52
C VAL A 164 15.53 18.34 -26.43
N GLU A 165 15.45 18.57 -27.75
CA GLU A 165 16.48 18.11 -28.69
C GLU A 165 16.91 19.20 -29.69
N PRO A 166 18.22 19.39 -29.95
CA PRO A 166 19.38 18.81 -29.26
C PRO A 166 19.73 19.46 -27.90
N PHE A 167 18.98 20.49 -27.49
CA PHE A 167 19.16 21.25 -26.25
C PHE A 167 17.80 21.54 -25.61
N ASN A 168 17.76 21.64 -24.28
CA ASN A 168 16.55 22.05 -23.58
C ASN A 168 16.24 23.51 -23.93
N THR A 169 15.07 23.75 -24.55
CA THR A 169 14.59 25.10 -24.87
C THR A 169 13.49 25.48 -23.89
N TRP A 170 13.72 26.57 -23.18
CA TRP A 170 12.84 27.06 -22.14
C TRP A 170 12.17 28.37 -22.58
N GLU A 171 10.92 28.58 -22.19
CA GLU A 171 10.18 29.82 -22.39
C GLU A 171 9.64 30.32 -21.05
N CYS A 172 9.83 31.60 -20.74
CA CYS A 172 9.25 32.19 -19.54
C CYS A 172 7.82 32.66 -19.82
N GLU A 173 6.84 32.17 -19.05
CA GLU A 173 5.44 32.58 -19.20
C GLU A 173 5.20 34.04 -18.78
N SER A 174 6.04 34.56 -17.89
CA SER A 174 5.89 35.92 -17.37
C SER A 174 6.41 37.02 -18.28
N CYS A 175 7.49 36.76 -19.04
CA CYS A 175 8.10 37.77 -19.91
C CYS A 175 8.25 37.32 -21.37
N SER A 176 7.80 36.12 -21.70
CA SER A 176 7.88 35.49 -23.03
C SER A 176 9.31 35.40 -23.57
N HIS A 177 10.31 35.37 -22.68
CA HIS A 177 11.70 35.20 -23.08
C HIS A 177 12.02 33.71 -23.27
N THR A 178 12.63 33.37 -24.40
CA THR A 178 13.04 32.00 -24.73
C THR A 178 14.56 31.89 -24.69
N TRP A 179 15.09 30.83 -24.06
CA TRP A 179 16.52 30.53 -24.03
C TRP A 179 16.79 29.02 -24.16
N GLN A 180 18.03 28.68 -24.50
CA GLN A 180 18.50 27.32 -24.62
C GLN A 180 19.51 27.02 -23.52
N GLU A 181 19.39 25.86 -22.90
CA GLU A 181 20.33 25.33 -21.94
C GLU A 181 21.15 24.22 -22.60
N SER A 182 22.48 24.34 -22.54
CA SER A 182 23.46 23.43 -23.14
C SER A 182 24.13 22.56 -22.10
#